data_AF-H0EE67-F1
#
_entry.id   AF-H0EE67-F1
#
_cell.length_a   1.000
_cell.length_b   1.000
_cell.length_c   1.000
_cell.angle_alpha   90.00
_cell.angle_beta   90.00
_cell.angle_gamma   90.00
#
_symmetry.space_group_name_H-M   'P 1'
#
loop_
_entity.id
_entity.type
_entity.pdbx_description
1 polymer ?
#
loop_
_entity_poly.entity_id
_entity_poly.type
_entity_poly.pdbx_seq_one_letter_code
_entity_poly.pdbx_strand_id
1 'polypeptide(L)'
;MTSKLPFELKNSGLFKEKSYVNGNWVESKSGKRFDVIDPGSGKVWASAPDNNADDVDVAVKAAYVAFESYKKTTPKSRAQLLLRWDALIRENRDDIANIVTYETGKPLAESQGELDYALGFTWWFAGEAERVTGTIQTPSVPGRRILTVKQPVGVVAALVPWNFPIAETLTRNTTFRISPRKSGRTSWIPERCLQCPDNESGKYATIE
;
A
#
# COMPACT_ATOMS: atom_id res chain seq x y z
N MET A 1 23.61 0.53 -18.77
CA MET A 1 23.22 -0.29 -19.92
C MET A 1 21.72 -0.46 -19.83
N THR A 2 20.94 0.06 -20.77
CA THR A 2 19.50 -0.15 -20.80
C THR A 2 19.26 -1.63 -21.05
N SER A 3 18.92 -2.38 -20.00
CA SER A 3 18.53 -3.78 -20.15
C SER A 3 17.31 -3.79 -21.06
N LYS A 4 17.41 -4.47 -22.19
CA LYS A 4 16.27 -4.67 -23.07
C LYS A 4 15.32 -5.59 -22.32
N LEU A 5 14.09 -5.11 -22.04
CA LEU A 5 13.07 -5.93 -21.39
C LEU A 5 12.86 -7.22 -22.20
N PRO A 6 12.66 -8.38 -21.53
CA PRO A 6 12.44 -9.65 -22.22
C PRO A 6 11.07 -9.73 -22.91
N PHE A 7 10.21 -8.73 -22.70
CA PHE A 7 8.86 -8.60 -23.27
C PHE A 7 8.62 -7.17 -23.74
N GLU A 8 7.58 -6.99 -24.57
CA GLU A 8 7.16 -5.69 -25.06
C GLU A 8 6.04 -5.12 -24.18
N LEU A 9 6.19 -3.85 -23.79
CA LEU A 9 5.18 -3.09 -23.06
C LEU A 9 4.51 -2.10 -24.02
N LYS A 10 3.17 -2.02 -24.00
CA LYS A 10 2.44 -0.98 -24.75
C LYS A 10 2.79 0.41 -24.22
N ASN A 11 2.91 0.53 -22.90
CA ASN A 11 3.34 1.73 -22.21
C ASN A 11 4.71 1.50 -21.55
N SER A 12 5.77 1.85 -22.27
CA SER A 12 7.16 1.78 -21.77
C SER A 12 7.43 2.69 -20.57
N GLY A 13 6.54 3.67 -20.30
CA GLY A 13 6.64 4.57 -19.15
C GLY A 13 6.38 3.89 -17.80
N LEU A 14 5.76 2.71 -17.78
CA LEU A 14 5.39 1.99 -16.55
C LEU A 14 6.59 1.36 -15.84
N PHE A 15 7.53 0.82 -16.62
CA PHE A 15 8.70 0.15 -16.05
C PHE A 15 9.70 1.17 -15.50
N LYS A 16 10.10 0.98 -14.24
CA LYS A 16 10.96 1.90 -13.50
C LYS A 16 11.92 1.10 -12.64
N GLU A 17 13.20 1.43 -12.77
CA GLU A 17 14.31 0.80 -12.04
C GLU A 17 14.84 1.71 -10.92
N LYS A 18 14.00 2.63 -10.44
CA LYS A 18 14.33 3.65 -9.44
C LYS A 18 13.24 3.68 -8.37
N SER A 19 13.57 4.19 -7.20
CA SER A 19 12.59 4.38 -6.14
C SER A 19 11.83 5.70 -6.34
N TYR A 20 10.56 5.74 -5.95
CA TYR A 20 9.73 6.94 -6.09
C TYR A 20 9.62 7.67 -4.75
N VAL A 21 10.25 8.84 -4.63
CA VAL A 21 10.27 9.64 -3.40
C VAL A 21 9.94 11.10 -3.74
N ASN A 22 8.96 11.67 -3.03
CA ASN A 22 8.55 13.07 -3.15
C ASN A 22 8.30 13.52 -4.61
N GLY A 23 7.61 12.69 -5.42
CA GLY A 23 7.31 13.01 -6.81
C GLY A 23 8.43 12.73 -7.81
N ASN A 24 9.57 12.21 -7.37
CA ASN A 24 10.77 12.01 -8.21
C ASN A 24 11.27 10.57 -8.18
N TRP A 25 11.87 10.14 -9.29
CA TRP A 25 12.56 8.85 -9.41
C TRP A 25 14.02 9.01 -8.96
N VAL A 26 14.37 8.38 -7.84
CA VAL A 26 15.67 8.53 -7.16
C VAL A 26 16.47 7.23 -7.12
N GLU A 27 17.79 7.36 -7.07
CA GLU A 27 18.73 6.27 -6.75
C GLU A 27 18.97 6.20 -5.24
N SER A 28 19.47 5.06 -4.76
CA SER A 28 19.97 4.91 -3.39
C SER A 28 21.14 5.87 -3.16
N LYS A 29 21.18 6.52 -1.99
CA LYS A 29 22.32 7.37 -1.59
C LYS A 29 23.65 6.64 -1.61
N SER A 30 23.63 5.34 -1.32
CA SER A 30 24.83 4.50 -1.35
C SER A 30 25.30 4.16 -2.77
N GLY A 31 24.45 4.39 -3.78
CA GLY A 31 24.66 3.96 -5.17
C GLY A 31 24.55 2.45 -5.39
N LYS A 32 24.28 1.67 -4.33
CA LYS A 32 24.11 0.22 -4.43
C LYS A 32 22.79 -0.14 -5.10
N ARG A 33 22.81 -1.25 -5.83
CA ARG A 33 21.66 -1.83 -6.52
C ARG A 33 21.67 -3.34 -6.30
N PHE A 34 20.50 -3.95 -6.37
CA PHE A 34 20.34 -5.39 -6.39
C PHE A 34 19.64 -5.82 -7.68
N ASP A 35 19.95 -7.04 -8.11
CA ASP A 35 19.39 -7.61 -9.34
C ASP A 35 18.07 -8.32 -9.05
N VAL A 36 17.10 -8.14 -9.95
CA VAL A 36 15.83 -8.87 -9.96
C VAL A 36 15.96 -10.01 -10.95
N ILE A 37 15.85 -11.23 -10.41
CA ILE A 37 15.98 -12.47 -11.16
C ILE A 37 14.59 -12.97 -11.52
N ASP A 38 14.40 -13.34 -12.78
CA ASP A 38 13.18 -14.01 -13.23
C ASP A 38 13.20 -15.45 -12.71
N PRO A 39 12.26 -15.86 -11.83
CA PRO A 39 12.26 -17.21 -11.28
C PRO A 39 12.07 -18.30 -12.33
N GLY A 40 11.44 -17.99 -13.47
CA GLY A 40 11.20 -18.95 -14.55
C GLY A 40 12.46 -19.27 -15.37
N SER A 41 13.30 -18.26 -15.63
CA SER A 41 14.52 -18.43 -16.44
C SER A 41 15.82 -18.44 -15.63
N GLY A 42 15.80 -17.98 -14.39
CA GLY A 42 16.98 -17.77 -13.55
C GLY A 42 17.89 -16.63 -14.00
N LYS A 43 17.45 -15.80 -14.96
CA LYS A 43 18.23 -14.69 -15.51
C LYS A 43 17.84 -13.36 -14.87
N VAL A 44 18.81 -12.47 -14.73
CA VAL A 44 18.56 -11.08 -14.34
C VAL A 44 17.83 -10.37 -15.47
N TRP A 45 16.70 -9.73 -15.17
CA TRP A 45 15.91 -8.97 -16.15
C TRP A 45 15.73 -7.50 -15.77
N ALA A 46 15.91 -7.14 -14.50
CA ALA A 46 15.83 -5.79 -13.99
C ALA A 46 16.81 -5.57 -12.83
N SER A 47 17.03 -4.32 -12.44
CA SER A 47 17.75 -3.96 -11.22
C SER A 47 16.98 -2.90 -10.44
N ALA A 48 17.13 -2.87 -9.13
CA ALA A 48 16.51 -1.85 -8.26
C ALA A 48 17.52 -1.28 -7.26
N PRO A 49 17.35 -0.02 -6.79
CA PRO A 49 18.23 0.55 -5.78
C PRO A 49 18.13 -0.19 -4.45
N ASP A 50 19.29 -0.45 -3.84
CA ASP A 50 19.39 -1.00 -2.48
C ASP A 50 19.35 0.16 -1.48
N ASN A 51 18.15 0.54 -1.07
CA ASN A 51 17.91 1.67 -0.17
C ASN A 51 18.22 1.29 1.28
N ASN A 52 18.93 2.16 1.99
CA ASN A 52 19.29 1.96 3.39
C ASN A 52 18.50 2.91 4.33
N ALA A 53 18.85 2.90 5.61
CA ALA A 53 18.19 3.76 6.61
C ALA A 53 18.25 5.27 6.25
N ASP A 54 19.34 5.74 5.65
CA ASP A 54 19.50 7.15 5.26
C ASP A 54 18.55 7.55 4.14
N ASP A 55 18.17 6.62 3.26
CA ASP A 55 17.18 6.84 2.20
C ASP A 55 15.76 6.93 2.78
N VAL A 56 15.46 6.07 3.78
CA VAL A 56 14.15 6.01 4.45
C VAL A 56 13.86 7.31 5.19
N ASP A 57 14.83 7.88 5.89
CA ASP A 57 14.67 9.14 6.63
C ASP A 57 14.22 10.30 5.74
N VAL A 58 14.74 10.37 4.51
CA VAL A 58 14.36 11.40 3.53
C VAL A 58 12.92 11.17 3.04
N ALA A 59 12.57 9.91 2.77
CA ALA A 59 11.23 9.55 2.33
C ALA A 59 10.17 9.84 3.41
N VAL A 60 10.45 9.52 4.68
CA VAL A 60 9.55 9.78 5.81
C VAL A 60 9.33 11.29 6.02
N LYS A 61 10.41 12.09 5.96
CA LYS A 61 10.30 13.56 6.06
C LYS A 61 9.46 14.14 4.93
N ALA A 62 9.66 13.68 3.70
CA ALA A 62 8.86 14.11 2.56
C ALA A 62 7.38 13.72 2.71
N ALA A 63 7.11 12.48 3.16
CA ALA A 63 5.76 12.01 3.42
C ALA A 63 5.07 12.83 4.52
N TYR A 64 5.79 13.23 5.56
CA TYR A 64 5.27 14.09 6.62
C TYR A 64 4.86 15.47 6.09
N VAL A 65 5.69 16.10 5.26
CA VAL A 65 5.36 17.39 4.62
C VAL A 65 4.14 17.25 3.70
N ALA A 66 4.06 16.18 2.92
CA ALA A 66 2.89 15.90 2.08
C ALA A 66 1.62 15.63 2.92
N PHE A 67 1.75 14.97 4.06
CA PHE A 67 0.63 14.69 4.96
C PHE A 67 -0.03 15.96 5.50
N GLU A 68 0.75 17.01 5.79
CA GLU A 68 0.23 18.28 6.31
C GLU A 68 -0.76 18.98 5.37
N SER A 69 -0.58 18.81 4.04
CA SER A 69 -1.54 19.27 3.04
C SER A 69 -2.61 18.22 2.77
N TYR A 70 -2.23 16.94 2.65
CA TYR A 70 -3.14 15.84 2.34
C TYR A 70 -4.24 15.67 3.40
N LYS A 71 -3.94 15.83 4.69
CA LYS A 71 -4.94 15.71 5.77
C LYS A 71 -6.10 16.71 5.67
N LYS A 72 -5.92 17.82 4.93
CA LYS A 72 -6.93 18.85 4.68
C LYS A 72 -7.77 18.58 3.42
N THR A 73 -7.40 17.59 2.62
CA THR A 73 -8.18 17.20 1.43
C THR A 73 -9.56 16.70 1.85
N THR A 74 -10.57 16.96 1.02
CA THR A 74 -11.93 16.49 1.32
C THR A 74 -12.04 14.98 1.09
N PRO A 75 -12.92 14.28 1.82
CA PRO A 75 -13.27 12.88 1.56
C PRO A 75 -13.55 12.58 0.08
N LYS A 76 -14.37 13.44 -0.56
CA LYS A 76 -14.72 13.33 -1.98
C LYS A 76 -13.50 13.43 -2.90
N SER A 77 -12.62 14.40 -2.66
CA SER A 77 -11.40 14.54 -3.48
C SER A 77 -10.50 13.32 -3.34
N ARG A 78 -10.38 12.73 -2.14
CA ARG A 78 -9.62 11.49 -1.95
C ARG A 78 -10.23 10.31 -2.71
N ALA A 79 -11.56 10.16 -2.66
CA ALA A 79 -12.27 9.13 -3.41
C ALA A 79 -12.03 9.27 -4.93
N GLN A 80 -12.09 10.50 -5.45
CA GLN A 80 -11.80 10.78 -6.87
C GLN A 80 -10.37 10.43 -7.27
N LEU A 81 -9.38 10.70 -6.41
CA LEU A 81 -7.98 10.30 -6.65
C LEU A 81 -7.83 8.77 -6.73
N LEU A 82 -8.48 8.05 -5.80
CA LEU A 82 -8.47 6.57 -5.79
C LEU A 82 -9.13 5.99 -7.04
N LEU A 83 -10.28 6.52 -7.46
CA LEU A 83 -10.96 6.07 -8.68
C LEU A 83 -10.16 6.37 -9.95
N ARG A 84 -9.46 7.51 -10.00
CA ARG A 84 -8.56 7.83 -11.10
C ARG A 84 -7.38 6.85 -11.15
N TRP A 85 -6.86 6.47 -9.99
CA TRP A 85 -5.79 5.49 -9.90
C TRP A 85 -6.25 4.09 -10.35
N ASP A 86 -7.43 3.65 -9.90
CA ASP A 86 -8.07 2.40 -10.36
C ASP A 86 -8.21 2.39 -11.90
N ALA A 87 -8.73 3.47 -12.50
CA ALA A 87 -8.86 3.58 -13.94
C ALA A 87 -7.51 3.46 -14.67
N LEU A 88 -6.48 4.17 -14.19
CA LEU A 88 -5.13 4.13 -14.79
C LEU A 88 -4.50 2.73 -14.71
N ILE A 89 -4.71 2.00 -13.62
CA ILE A 89 -4.22 0.62 -13.50
C ILE A 89 -4.96 -0.30 -14.48
N ARG A 90 -6.28 -0.15 -14.62
CA ARG A 90 -7.08 -0.93 -15.57
C ARG A 90 -6.67 -0.70 -17.02
N GLU A 91 -6.41 0.55 -17.40
CA GLU A 91 -5.92 0.92 -18.73
C GLU A 91 -4.58 0.26 -19.07
N ASN A 92 -3.76 0.00 -18.06
CA ASN A 92 -2.41 -0.57 -18.19
C ASN A 92 -2.31 -2.01 -17.66
N ARG A 93 -3.45 -2.70 -17.50
CA ARG A 93 -3.54 -3.98 -16.79
C ARG A 93 -2.61 -5.06 -17.34
N ASP A 94 -2.60 -5.26 -18.65
CA ASP A 94 -1.80 -6.32 -19.27
C ASP A 94 -0.29 -6.06 -19.16
N ASP A 95 0.12 -4.80 -19.30
CA ASP A 95 1.51 -4.39 -19.16
C ASP A 95 2.01 -4.59 -17.73
N ILE A 96 1.21 -4.21 -16.73
CA ILE A 96 1.54 -4.43 -15.31
C ILE A 96 1.56 -5.93 -15.00
N ALA A 97 0.61 -6.71 -15.52
CA ALA A 97 0.58 -8.16 -15.31
C ALA A 97 1.83 -8.86 -15.87
N ASN A 98 2.35 -8.42 -17.02
CA ASN A 98 3.62 -8.91 -17.55
C ASN A 98 4.77 -8.64 -16.58
N ILE A 99 4.88 -7.41 -16.06
CA ILE A 99 5.93 -7.05 -15.09
C ILE A 99 5.85 -7.96 -13.86
N VAL A 100 4.66 -8.14 -13.28
CA VAL A 100 4.44 -9.01 -12.10
C VAL A 100 4.81 -10.46 -12.38
N THR A 101 4.51 -10.98 -13.57
CA THR A 101 4.89 -12.34 -13.96
C THR A 101 6.41 -12.53 -13.98
N TYR A 102 7.17 -11.59 -14.53
CA TYR A 102 8.63 -11.69 -14.55
C TYR A 102 9.27 -11.43 -13.19
N GLU A 103 8.62 -10.67 -12.31
CA GLU A 103 9.11 -10.46 -10.94
C GLU A 103 8.86 -11.68 -10.04
N THR A 104 7.69 -12.30 -10.15
CA THR A 104 7.23 -13.33 -9.19
C THR A 104 7.29 -14.75 -9.74
N GLY A 105 7.39 -14.94 -11.05
CA GLY A 105 7.35 -16.23 -11.72
C GLY A 105 5.96 -16.85 -11.86
N LYS A 106 4.89 -16.16 -11.44
CA LYS A 106 3.51 -16.69 -11.55
C LYS A 106 2.99 -16.59 -12.99
N PRO A 107 2.11 -17.53 -13.43
CA PRO A 107 1.52 -17.46 -14.77
C PRO A 107 0.80 -16.12 -15.03
N LEU A 108 0.83 -15.64 -16.26
CA LEU A 108 0.23 -14.35 -16.64
C LEU A 108 -1.25 -14.25 -16.24
N ALA A 109 -2.01 -15.33 -16.38
CA ALA A 109 -3.42 -15.37 -15.98
C ALA A 109 -3.61 -15.14 -14.46
N GLU A 110 -2.68 -15.63 -13.63
CA GLU A 110 -2.69 -15.41 -12.18
C GLU A 110 -2.31 -13.96 -11.84
N SER A 111 -1.29 -13.39 -12.49
CA SER A 111 -0.95 -11.96 -12.36
C SER A 111 -2.13 -11.06 -12.72
N GLN A 112 -2.82 -11.37 -13.81
CA GLN A 112 -4.04 -10.69 -14.22
C GLN A 112 -5.16 -10.79 -13.18
N GLY A 113 -5.39 -11.98 -12.62
CA GLY A 113 -6.35 -12.19 -11.54
C GLY A 113 -5.99 -11.45 -10.25
N GLU A 114 -4.70 -11.36 -9.91
CA GLU A 114 -4.21 -10.56 -8.78
C GLU A 114 -4.54 -9.08 -8.97
N LEU A 115 -4.30 -8.52 -10.15
CA LEU A 115 -4.63 -7.13 -10.44
C LEU A 115 -6.13 -6.85 -10.26
N ASP A 116 -6.98 -7.73 -10.79
CA ASP A 116 -8.43 -7.55 -10.67
C ASP A 116 -8.90 -7.63 -9.22
N TYR A 117 -8.33 -8.57 -8.45
CA TYR A 117 -8.57 -8.70 -7.01
C TYR A 117 -8.13 -7.43 -6.26
N ALA A 118 -6.93 -6.93 -6.55
CA ALA A 118 -6.36 -5.74 -5.93
C ALA A 118 -7.17 -4.46 -6.21
N LEU A 119 -7.68 -4.33 -7.44
CA LEU A 119 -8.51 -3.19 -7.84
C LEU A 119 -9.87 -3.18 -7.14
N GLY A 120 -10.39 -4.35 -6.76
CA GLY A 120 -11.58 -4.44 -5.90
C GLY A 120 -11.41 -3.68 -4.58
N PHE A 121 -10.23 -3.74 -3.95
CA PHE A 121 -9.93 -2.96 -2.75
C PHE A 121 -9.87 -1.47 -3.03
N THR A 122 -9.17 -1.06 -4.09
CA THR A 122 -9.04 0.36 -4.44
C THR A 122 -10.40 1.02 -4.64
N TRP A 123 -11.29 0.34 -5.36
CA TRP A 123 -12.68 0.77 -5.54
C TRP A 123 -13.46 0.79 -4.21
N TRP A 124 -13.33 -0.24 -3.38
CA TRP A 124 -13.98 -0.29 -2.07
C TRP A 124 -13.58 0.89 -1.17
N PHE A 125 -12.28 1.18 -1.09
CA PHE A 125 -11.77 2.27 -0.25
C PHE A 125 -12.06 3.66 -0.81
N ALA A 126 -12.24 3.80 -2.12
CA ALA A 126 -12.80 5.03 -2.68
C ALA A 126 -14.20 5.31 -2.11
N GLY A 127 -15.04 4.27 -1.96
CA GLY A 127 -16.34 4.39 -1.29
C GLY A 127 -16.22 4.69 0.21
N GLU A 128 -15.31 4.00 0.91
CA GLU A 128 -15.11 4.19 2.36
C GLU A 128 -14.49 5.55 2.71
N ALA A 129 -13.75 6.17 1.80
CA ALA A 129 -13.17 7.50 2.02
C ALA A 129 -14.21 8.54 2.43
N GLU A 130 -15.44 8.44 1.91
CA GLU A 130 -16.58 9.33 2.20
C GLU A 130 -17.44 8.88 3.39
N ARG A 131 -17.25 7.65 3.90
CA ARG A 131 -18.07 7.05 4.98
C ARG A 131 -17.39 7.04 6.34
N VAL A 132 -16.29 7.77 6.50
CA VAL A 132 -15.60 7.93 7.80
C VAL A 132 -16.47 8.76 8.75
N THR A 133 -17.27 8.05 9.56
CA THR A 133 -18.22 8.66 10.49
C THR A 133 -17.72 8.62 11.93
N GLY A 134 -17.90 9.75 12.62
CA GLY A 134 -17.80 9.87 14.06
C GLY A 134 -19.04 9.33 14.77
N THR A 135 -19.11 9.48 16.09
CA THR A 135 -20.27 9.10 16.89
C THR A 135 -20.67 10.21 17.86
N ILE A 136 -21.96 10.30 18.15
CA ILE A 136 -22.51 11.14 19.22
C ILE A 136 -23.11 10.18 20.25
N GLN A 137 -22.75 10.38 21.51
CA GLN A 137 -23.16 9.50 22.61
C GLN A 137 -23.85 10.27 23.72
N THR A 138 -24.77 9.59 24.41
CA THR A 138 -25.46 10.13 25.58
C THR A 138 -24.46 10.33 26.72
N PRO A 139 -24.35 11.54 27.28
CA PRO A 139 -23.49 11.79 28.43
C PRO A 139 -24.09 11.15 29.69
N SER A 140 -23.23 10.65 30.58
CA SER A 140 -23.64 10.19 31.92
C SER A 140 -23.95 11.35 32.88
N VAL A 141 -23.48 12.56 32.58
CA VAL A 141 -23.67 13.77 33.39
C VAL A 141 -24.51 14.79 32.63
N PRO A 142 -25.57 15.36 33.25
CA PRO A 142 -26.39 16.40 32.63
C PRO A 142 -25.58 17.61 32.15
N GLY A 143 -26.05 18.27 31.09
CA GLY A 143 -25.43 19.47 30.54
C GLY A 143 -24.16 19.24 29.72
N ARG A 144 -23.77 17.98 29.44
CA ARG A 144 -22.60 17.64 28.61
C ARG A 144 -23.01 17.10 27.24
N ARG A 145 -22.05 16.98 26.32
CA ARG A 145 -22.20 16.29 25.03
C ARG A 145 -20.93 15.48 24.78
N ILE A 146 -21.07 14.26 24.25
CA ILE A 146 -19.95 13.40 23.88
C ILE A 146 -19.94 13.28 22.36
N LEU A 147 -18.86 13.74 21.74
CA LEU A 147 -18.63 13.65 20.30
C LEU A 147 -17.29 12.95 20.04
N THR A 148 -17.31 11.95 19.17
CA THR A 148 -16.11 11.28 18.67
C THR A 148 -15.91 11.66 17.22
N VAL A 149 -14.72 12.14 16.88
CA VAL A 149 -14.29 12.38 15.50
C VAL A 149 -13.18 11.39 15.13
N LYS A 150 -13.13 10.96 13.87
CA LYS A 150 -12.06 10.12 13.35
C LYS A 150 -11.14 10.97 12.48
N GLN A 151 -9.86 10.94 12.78
CA GLN A 151 -8.83 11.69 12.06
C GLN A 151 -7.74 10.75 11.57
N PRO A 152 -7.05 11.09 10.46
CA PRO A 152 -5.92 10.28 10.00
C PRO A 152 -4.79 10.31 11.03
N VAL A 153 -4.15 9.15 11.25
CA VAL A 153 -3.09 8.99 12.26
C VAL A 153 -1.83 9.76 11.89
N GLY A 154 -1.40 9.70 10.62
CA GLY A 154 -0.14 10.29 10.17
C GLY A 154 0.46 9.57 8.99
N VAL A 155 1.77 9.68 8.86
CA VAL A 155 2.59 8.90 7.92
C VAL A 155 2.54 7.42 8.33
N VAL A 156 2.41 6.54 7.34
CA VAL A 156 2.35 5.09 7.55
C VAL A 156 3.43 4.40 6.71
N ALA A 157 4.04 3.36 7.27
CA ALA A 157 4.93 2.44 6.57
C ALA A 157 4.22 1.11 6.31
N ALA A 158 4.33 0.59 5.10
CA ALA A 158 3.80 -0.72 4.71
C ALA A 158 4.94 -1.61 4.24
N LEU A 159 5.09 -2.77 4.89
CA LEU A 159 6.00 -3.83 4.46
C LEU A 159 5.18 -4.90 3.73
N VAL A 160 5.55 -5.19 2.49
CA VAL A 160 4.77 -5.99 1.55
C VAL A 160 5.55 -7.26 1.18
N PRO A 161 4.94 -8.46 1.28
CA PRO A 161 5.58 -9.70 0.87
C PRO A 161 5.59 -9.85 -0.67
N TRP A 162 6.45 -10.73 -1.17
CA TRP A 162 6.69 -10.92 -2.61
C TRP A 162 5.62 -11.75 -3.34
N ASN A 163 4.76 -12.49 -2.62
CA ASN A 163 3.85 -13.46 -3.23
C ASN A 163 2.66 -12.82 -3.95
N PHE A 164 2.16 -11.67 -3.49
CA PHE A 164 1.10 -10.89 -4.15
C PHE A 164 1.44 -9.39 -4.09
N PRO A 165 2.46 -8.95 -4.86
CA PRO A 165 3.05 -7.62 -4.71
C PRO A 165 2.04 -6.50 -4.97
N ILE A 166 1.10 -6.67 -5.91
CA ILE A 166 0.10 -5.65 -6.26
C ILE A 166 -1.08 -5.67 -5.29
N ALA A 167 -1.63 -6.85 -5.00
CA ALA A 167 -2.77 -6.96 -4.09
C ALA A 167 -2.44 -6.49 -2.68
N GLU A 168 -1.28 -6.87 -2.15
CA GLU A 168 -0.86 -6.46 -0.81
C GLU A 168 -0.50 -4.98 -0.75
N THR A 169 0.15 -4.43 -1.78
CA THR A 169 0.43 -2.99 -1.86
C THR A 169 -0.85 -2.17 -1.89
N LEU A 170 -1.81 -2.52 -2.75
CA LEU A 170 -3.06 -1.77 -2.90
C LEU A 170 -3.93 -1.90 -1.66
N THR A 171 -4.07 -3.09 -1.08
CA THR A 171 -4.90 -3.31 0.12
C THR A 171 -4.36 -2.57 1.33
N ARG A 172 -3.04 -2.61 1.54
CA ARG A 172 -2.40 -1.95 2.69
C ARG A 172 -2.42 -0.44 2.54
N ASN A 173 -2.04 0.10 1.39
CA ASN A 173 -1.99 1.56 1.18
C ASN A 173 -3.36 2.26 1.29
N THR A 174 -4.45 1.53 1.12
CA THR A 174 -5.82 2.06 1.11
C THR A 174 -6.58 1.81 2.41
N THR A 175 -6.10 0.92 3.29
CA THR A 175 -6.66 0.73 4.63
C THR A 175 -5.62 0.74 5.71
N PHE A 176 -5.73 1.76 6.58
CA PHE A 176 -5.05 1.74 7.86
C PHE A 176 -6.01 2.05 8.99
N ARG A 177 -6.43 0.97 9.65
CA ARG A 177 -6.63 0.97 11.10
C ARG A 177 -5.40 0.30 11.68
N ILE A 178 -4.53 1.08 12.33
CA ILE A 178 -3.58 0.50 13.29
C ILE A 178 -4.43 0.00 14.45
N SER A 179 -4.82 -1.26 14.41
CA SER A 179 -5.30 -1.95 15.60
C SER A 179 -4.05 -2.45 16.32
N PRO A 180 -3.74 -1.99 17.54
CA PRO A 180 -2.70 -2.63 18.33
C PRO A 180 -3.26 -3.98 18.77
N ARG A 181 -3.06 -5.05 17.99
CA ARG A 181 -3.47 -6.39 18.43
C ARG A 181 -2.26 -7.17 18.91
N LYS A 182 -2.24 -7.37 20.23
CA LYS A 182 -1.43 -8.35 20.94
C LYS A 182 -1.74 -9.76 20.44
N SER A 183 -0.74 -10.63 20.60
CA SER A 183 -0.77 -12.09 20.43
C SER A 183 -0.51 -12.61 19.00
N GLY A 184 0.64 -13.28 18.87
CA GLY A 184 1.04 -14.01 17.68
C GLY A 184 0.27 -15.31 17.50
N ARG A 185 -0.26 -15.47 16.29
CA ARG A 185 -0.28 -16.72 15.51
C ARG A 185 -0.86 -16.34 14.15
N THR A 186 -0.07 -16.51 13.09
CA THR A 186 -0.49 -16.26 11.72
C THR A 186 -1.45 -17.36 11.30
N SER A 187 -2.75 -17.08 11.40
CA SER A 187 -3.79 -17.81 10.69
C SER A 187 -4.65 -16.80 9.97
N TRP A 188 -4.62 -16.85 8.64
CA TRP A 188 -5.43 -16.05 7.75
C TRP A 188 -6.91 -16.44 7.93
N ILE A 189 -7.70 -15.55 8.52
CA ILE A 189 -9.16 -15.60 8.45
C ILE A 189 -9.63 -14.21 7.98
N PRO A 190 -10.28 -14.10 6.81
CA PRO A 190 -10.86 -12.84 6.35
C PRO A 190 -12.14 -12.58 7.16
N GLU A 191 -12.02 -11.91 8.30
CA GLU A 191 -13.18 -11.70 9.18
C GLU A 191 -13.94 -10.41 8.81
N ARG A 192 -14.96 -10.60 7.97
CA ARG A 192 -16.18 -9.82 8.00
C ARG A 192 -17.04 -10.41 9.12
N CYS A 193 -16.97 -9.88 10.34
CA CYS A 193 -17.99 -10.18 11.36
C CYS A 193 -18.20 -9.01 12.34
N LEU A 194 -19.45 -8.57 12.40
CA LEU A 194 -20.03 -7.67 13.41
C LEU A 194 -20.14 -8.41 14.77
N GLN A 195 -20.01 -7.67 15.89
CA GLN A 195 -20.13 -8.13 17.30
C GLN A 195 -19.00 -9.10 17.74
N CYS A 196 -18.34 -9.06 18.91
CA CYS A 196 -18.72 -8.72 20.29
C CYS A 196 -17.42 -8.71 21.20
N PRO A 197 -17.46 -8.65 22.56
CA PRO A 197 -16.86 -7.62 23.41
C PRO A 197 -15.53 -7.97 24.13
N ASP A 198 -15.02 -6.98 24.88
CA ASP A 198 -13.79 -6.91 25.69
C ASP A 198 -13.50 -8.12 26.61
N ASN A 199 -12.21 -8.47 26.81
CA ASN A 199 -11.47 -8.34 28.09
C ASN A 199 -10.05 -9.00 28.05
N GLU A 200 -9.15 -8.48 28.90
CA GLU A 200 -7.94 -9.08 29.51
C GLU A 200 -6.51 -9.08 28.86
N SER A 201 -5.66 -8.22 29.45
CA SER A 201 -4.33 -8.49 30.05
C SER A 201 -3.01 -8.53 29.22
N GLY A 202 -1.87 -8.39 29.92
CA GLY A 202 -0.50 -8.06 29.46
C GLY A 202 0.11 -9.01 28.40
N LYS A 203 1.24 -8.74 27.74
CA LYS A 203 2.53 -8.15 28.14
C LYS A 203 3.28 -7.65 26.87
N TYR A 204 4.28 -6.79 27.03
CA TYR A 204 5.11 -6.16 25.99
C TYR A 204 6.27 -7.06 25.52
N ALA A 205 6.73 -6.92 24.27
CA ALA A 205 8.08 -7.27 23.83
C ALA A 205 8.50 -6.51 22.54
N THR A 206 9.80 -6.24 22.50
CA THR A 206 10.63 -5.32 21.70
C THR A 206 10.83 -5.75 20.24
N ILE A 207 11.11 -4.79 19.35
CA ILE A 207 11.44 -4.96 17.92
C ILE A 207 12.96 -4.82 17.75
N GLU A 208 13.59 -5.82 17.09
CA GLU A 208 14.84 -5.68 16.32
C GLU A 208 14.46 -5.53 14.84
#